data_AF-A0A7W0CI06-F1
#
_entry.id   AF-A0A7W0CI06-F1
#
_cell.length_a   1.000
_cell.length_b   1.000
_cell.length_c   1.000
_cell.angle_alpha   90.00
_cell.angle_beta   90.00
_cell.angle_gamma   90.00
#
_symmetry.space_group_name_H-M   'P 1'
#
loop_
_entity.id
_entity.type
_entity.pdbx_description
1 polymer ?
#
loop_
_entity_poly.entity_id
_entity_poly.type
_entity_poly.pdbx_seq_one_letter_code
_entity_poly.pdbx_strand_id
1 'polypeptide(L)'
;MPPSRGQRVYDEHWMPMQRLLDAKAIEQLMYLILALQEGEGAQDNAIYTGHQQLLTGLADDEGQVEGYVRNLHRRAQHLRLILDPPGDLPLASTCAS
;
A
#
# COMPACT_ATOMS: atom_id res chain seq x y z
N MET A 1 24.67 -4.66 -18.35
CA MET A 1 23.56 -5.57 -18.04
C MET A 1 22.37 -4.71 -17.64
N PRO A 2 21.19 -4.88 -18.25
CA PRO A 2 20.00 -4.15 -17.78
C PRO A 2 19.62 -4.59 -16.35
N PRO A 3 18.92 -3.74 -15.58
CA PRO A 3 18.47 -4.11 -14.24
C PRO A 3 17.60 -5.36 -14.29
N SER A 4 17.72 -6.21 -13.27
CA SER A 4 16.83 -7.37 -13.13
C SER A 4 15.39 -6.89 -12.96
N ARG A 5 14.44 -7.78 -13.23
CA ARG A 5 13.02 -7.51 -13.00
C ARG A 5 12.75 -7.05 -11.56
N GLY A 6 13.30 -7.77 -10.58
CA GLY A 6 13.19 -7.40 -9.17
C GLY A 6 13.77 -6.03 -8.86
N GLN A 7 14.92 -5.69 -9.45
CA GLN A 7 15.53 -4.36 -9.28
C GLN A 7 14.62 -3.25 -9.84
N ARG A 8 14.01 -3.47 -11.00
CA ARG A 8 13.03 -2.53 -11.57
C ARG A 8 11.81 -2.34 -10.67
N VAL A 9 11.22 -3.43 -10.17
CA VAL A 9 10.08 -3.37 -9.24
C VAL A 9 10.46 -2.60 -7.97
N TYR A 10 11.68 -2.84 -7.46
CA TYR A 10 12.18 -2.14 -6.30
C TYR A 10 12.33 -0.63 -6.55
N ASP A 11 13.00 -0.24 -7.62
CA ASP A 11 13.28 1.16 -7.95
C ASP A 11 12.03 1.95 -8.36
N GLU A 12 11.12 1.32 -9.13
CA GLU A 12 9.95 1.99 -9.70
C GLU A 12 8.76 2.04 -8.73
N HIS A 13 8.67 1.12 -7.75
CA HIS A 13 7.47 0.96 -6.92
C HIS A 13 7.76 0.90 -5.42
N TRP A 14 8.64 0.00 -4.99
CA TRP A 14 8.88 -0.21 -3.55
C TRP A 14 9.58 0.99 -2.89
N MET A 15 10.70 1.44 -3.47
CA MET A 15 11.48 2.54 -2.91
C MET A 15 10.70 3.88 -2.92
N PRO A 16 9.99 4.26 -4.00
CA PRO A 16 9.14 5.46 -3.98
C PRO A 16 8.06 5.40 -2.90
N MET A 17 7.41 4.25 -2.71
CA MET A 17 6.43 4.07 -1.63
C MET A 17 7.04 4.27 -0.25
N GLN A 18 8.22 3.69 0.03
CA GLN A 18 8.92 3.87 1.31
C GLN A 18 9.33 5.32 1.58
N ARG A 19 9.59 6.12 0.53
CA ARG A 19 9.88 7.56 0.68
C ARG A 19 8.61 8.39 0.86
N LEU A 20 7.49 7.91 0.33
CA LEU A 20 6.21 8.61 0.36
C LEU A 20 5.53 8.51 1.73
N LEU A 21 5.68 7.38 2.41
CA LEU A 21 5.01 7.07 3.66
C LEU A 21 6.04 6.84 4.78
N ASP A 22 5.75 7.36 5.97
CA ASP A 22 6.50 6.98 7.17
C ASP A 22 6.16 5.55 7.62
N ALA A 23 6.91 5.03 8.59
CA ALA A 23 6.74 3.66 9.08
C ALA A 23 5.30 3.37 9.55
N LYS A 24 4.65 4.35 10.22
CA LYS A 24 3.29 4.20 10.74
C LYS A 24 2.26 4.16 9.60
N ALA A 25 2.43 5.01 8.58
CA ALA A 25 1.57 5.00 7.41
C ALA A 25 1.76 3.74 6.55
N ILE A 26 2.98 3.18 6.49
CA ILE A 26 3.23 1.87 5.87
C ILE A 26 2.50 0.77 6.63
N GLU A 27 2.60 0.74 7.96
CA GLU A 27 1.88 -0.24 8.80
C GLU A 27 0.36 -0.14 8.60
N GLN A 28 -0.18 1.08 8.59
CA GLN A 28 -1.60 1.34 8.31
C GLN A 28 -1.98 0.87 6.89
N LEU A 29 -1.12 1.10 5.88
CA LEU A 29 -1.33 0.58 4.53
C LEU A 29 -1.38 -0.95 4.52
N MET A 30 -0.47 -1.61 5.23
CA MET A 30 -0.45 -3.08 5.33
C MET A 30 -1.73 -3.60 5.99
N TYR A 31 -2.18 -2.96 7.08
CA TYR A 31 -3.44 -3.32 7.73
C TYR A 31 -4.64 -3.18 6.79
N LEU A 32 -4.77 -2.05 6.09
CA LEU A 32 -5.90 -1.80 5.19
C LEU A 32 -6.00 -2.83 4.07
N ILE A 33 -4.88 -3.40 3.63
CA ILE A 33 -4.88 -4.45 2.60
C ILE A 33 -5.47 -5.74 3.14
N LEU A 34 -5.13 -6.12 4.38
CA LEU A 34 -5.67 -7.31 5.02
C LEU A 34 -7.14 -7.12 5.40
N ALA A 35 -7.51 -5.96 5.95
CA ALA A 35 -8.90 -5.61 6.25
C ALA A 35 -9.80 -5.69 5.00
N LEU A 36 -9.29 -5.33 3.83
CA LEU A 36 -10.02 -5.49 2.57
C LEU A 36 -10.16 -6.95 2.10
N GLN A 37 -9.28 -7.86 2.54
CA GLN A 37 -9.34 -9.28 2.19
C GLN A 37 -10.15 -10.11 3.18
N GLU A 38 -10.03 -9.82 4.48
CA GLU A 38 -10.62 -10.60 5.58
C GLU A 38 -11.88 -9.94 6.19
N GLY A 39 -12.18 -8.70 5.83
CA GLY A 39 -13.31 -7.95 6.38
C GLY A 39 -13.15 -7.69 7.88
N GLU A 40 -14.22 -7.88 8.66
CA GLU A 40 -14.24 -7.66 10.13
C GLU A 40 -13.33 -8.64 10.91
N GLY A 41 -12.76 -9.66 10.25
CA GLY A 41 -11.85 -10.63 10.86
C GLY A 41 -10.40 -10.16 10.99
N ALA A 42 -10.01 -9.06 10.34
CA ALA A 42 -8.64 -8.58 10.33
C ALA A 42 -8.22 -8.05 11.71
N GLN A 43 -7.39 -8.81 12.41
CA GLN A 43 -6.82 -8.40 13.69
C GLN A 43 -5.47 -7.69 13.47
N ASP A 44 -5.26 -6.56 14.17
CA ASP A 44 -4.00 -5.78 14.09
C ASP A 44 -2.75 -6.63 14.40
N ASN A 45 -2.87 -7.65 15.25
CA ASN A 45 -1.77 -8.55 15.62
C ASN A 45 -1.37 -9.53 14.49
N ALA A 46 -2.17 -9.64 13.43
CA ALA A 46 -1.97 -10.57 12.33
C ALA A 46 -1.36 -9.90 11.10
N ILE A 47 -1.05 -8.59 11.14
CA ILE A 47 -0.59 -7.84 9.96
C ILE A 47 0.62 -8.51 9.30
N TYR A 48 1.63 -8.82 10.08
CA TYR A 48 2.86 -9.44 9.57
C TYR A 48 2.60 -10.85 9.02
N THR A 49 1.83 -11.67 9.73
CA THR A 49 1.51 -13.05 9.34
C THR A 49 0.65 -13.10 8.08
N GLY A 50 -0.38 -12.26 7.98
CA GLY A 50 -1.26 -12.19 6.81
C GLY A 50 -0.51 -11.73 5.57
N HIS A 51 0.36 -10.71 5.70
CA HIS A 51 1.23 -10.29 4.58
C HIS A 51 2.23 -11.38 4.18
N GLN A 52 2.81 -12.07 5.16
CA GLN A 52 3.73 -13.17 4.86
C GLN A 52 3.01 -14.31 4.12
N GLN A 53 1.79 -14.68 4.52
CA GLN A 53 0.99 -15.68 3.82
C GLN A 53 0.64 -15.25 2.41
N LEU A 54 0.23 -13.98 2.23
CA LEU A 54 -0.07 -13.41 0.92
C LEU A 54 1.17 -13.50 0.01
N LEU A 55 2.31 -13.00 0.46
CA LEU A 55 3.56 -13.02 -0.31
C LEU A 55 4.02 -14.46 -0.62
N THR A 56 3.87 -15.38 0.34
CA THR A 56 4.21 -16.79 0.13
C THR A 56 3.33 -17.42 -0.94
N GLY A 57 2.04 -17.07 -0.99
CA GLY A 57 1.12 -17.54 -2.03
C GLY A 57 1.41 -17.01 -3.43
N LEU A 58 2.16 -15.91 -3.56
CA LEU A 58 2.53 -15.31 -4.85
C LEU A 58 3.99 -15.60 -5.26
N ALA A 59 4.81 -16.17 -4.37
CA ALA A 59 6.26 -16.25 -4.52
C ALA A 59 6.73 -17.06 -5.74
N ASP A 60 5.92 -18.03 -6.20
CA ASP A 60 6.26 -18.86 -7.37
C ASP A 60 5.99 -18.16 -8.72
N ASP A 61 5.40 -16.97 -8.71
CA ASP A 61 5.10 -16.18 -9.90
C ASP A 61 5.55 -14.73 -9.74
N GLU A 62 6.73 -14.43 -10.29
CA GLU A 62 7.30 -13.08 -10.29
C GLU A 62 6.35 -12.00 -10.87
N GLY A 63 5.45 -12.36 -11.78
CA GLY A 63 4.45 -11.44 -12.32
C GLY A 63 3.34 -11.11 -11.34
N GLN A 64 2.94 -12.07 -10.53
CA GLN A 64 1.99 -11.81 -9.45
C GLN A 64 2.62 -10.99 -8.33
N VAL A 65 3.88 -11.26 -7.98
CA VAL A 65 4.64 -10.42 -7.02
C VAL A 65 4.76 -8.98 -7.52
N GLU A 66 5.13 -8.79 -8.79
CA GLU A 66 5.20 -7.46 -9.39
C GLU A 66 3.83 -6.76 -9.40
N GLY A 67 2.77 -7.46 -9.80
CA GLY A 67 1.40 -6.94 -9.79
C GLY A 67 0.94 -6.53 -8.38
N TYR A 68 1.34 -7.29 -7.36
CA TYR A 68 1.09 -6.97 -5.96
C TYR A 68 1.81 -5.68 -5.55
N VAL A 69 3.12 -5.56 -5.77
CA VAL A 69 3.90 -4.37 -5.40
C VAL A 69 3.41 -3.12 -6.15
N ARG A 70 3.00 -3.25 -7.41
CA ARG A 70 2.39 -2.15 -8.18
C ARG A 70 1.09 -1.65 -7.56
N ASN A 71 0.21 -2.56 -7.18
CA ASN A 71 -1.05 -2.22 -6.52
C ASN A 71 -0.80 -1.59 -5.14
N LEU A 72 0.20 -2.09 -4.43
CA LEU A 72 0.60 -1.58 -3.14
C LEU A 72 1.08 -0.12 -3.23
N HIS A 73 1.98 0.18 -4.17
CA HIS A 73 2.44 1.54 -4.44
C HIS A 73 1.28 2.48 -4.82
N ARG A 74 0.34 2.04 -5.67
CA ARG A 74 -0.86 2.84 -6.01
C ARG A 74 -1.72 3.16 -4.77
N ARG A 75 -1.90 2.19 -3.88
CA ARG A 75 -2.67 2.39 -2.64
C ARG A 75 -1.95 3.32 -1.66
N ALA A 76 -0.61 3.28 -1.61
CA ALA A 76 0.18 4.22 -0.83
C ALA A 76 -0.04 5.67 -1.27
N GLN A 77 -0.14 5.92 -2.58
CA GLN A 77 -0.45 7.24 -3.11
C GLN A 77 -1.82 7.75 -2.65
N HIS A 78 -2.84 6.89 -2.65
CA HIS A 78 -4.15 7.24 -2.11
C HIS A 78 -4.11 7.48 -0.60
N LEU A 79 -3.42 6.63 0.16
CA LEU A 79 -3.31 6.80 1.60
C LEU A 79 -2.62 8.11 1.95
N ARG A 80 -1.56 8.49 1.23
CA ARG A 80 -0.91 9.80 1.39
C ARG A 80 -1.89 10.96 1.23
N LEU A 81 -2.75 10.91 0.20
CA LEU A 81 -3.76 11.95 -0.04
C LEU A 81 -4.85 11.98 1.04
N ILE A 82 -5.18 10.84 1.63
CA ILE A 82 -6.15 10.76 2.74
C ILE A 82 -5.54 11.33 4.03
N LEU A 83 -4.28 10.99 4.32
CA LEU A 83 -3.58 11.43 5.53
C LEU A 83 -3.19 12.91 5.47
N ASP A 84 -2.90 13.43 4.29
CA ASP A 84 -2.51 14.82 4.06
C ASP A 84 -3.16 15.34 2.77
N PRO A 85 -4.46 15.65 2.86
CA PRO A 85 -5.18 16.21 1.74
C PRO A 85 -4.57 17.56 1.34
N PRO A 86 -4.36 17.84 0.03
CA PRO A 86 -3.99 19.18 -0.39
C PRO A 86 -5.04 20.19 0.11
N GLY A 87 -4.57 21.31 0.67
CA GLY A 87 -5.41 22.29 1.37
C GLY A 87 -6.55 22.93 0.56
N ASP A 88 -6.57 22.73 -0.77
CA ASP A 88 -7.60 23.22 -1.67
C ASP A 88 -8.73 22.21 -1.94
N LEU A 89 -8.78 21.08 -1.23
CA LEU A 89 -9.93 20.17 -1.29
C LEU A 89 -11.14 20.87 -0.67
N PRO A 90 -12.21 21.17 -1.44
CA PRO A 90 -13.37 21.88 -0.93
C PRO A 90 -14.24 20.92 -0.13
N LEU A 91 -13.80 20.56 1.07
CA LEU A 91 -14.58 19.78 2.02
C LEU A 91 -15.36 20.75 2.90
N ALA A 92 -16.58 21.05 2.43
CA ALA A 92 -17.67 21.69 3.17
C ALA A 92 -17.46 23.16 3.62
N SER A 93 -17.73 24.10 2.72
CA SER A 93 -18.11 25.49 3.08
C SER A 93 -19.55 25.84 2.68
N THR A 94 -20.38 24.85 2.31
CA THR A 94 -21.77 25.08 1.91
C THR A 94 -22.71 24.31 2.82
N CYS A 95 -22.96 24.85 4.02
CA CYS A 95 -24.15 24.58 4.83
C CYS A 95 -24.28 25.69 5.90
N ALA A 96 -24.48 26.94 5.47
CA ALA A 96 -24.98 28.00 6.33
C ALA A 96 -25.66 29.06 5.43
N SER A 97 -26.94 28.87 5.16
CA SER A 97 -27.88 29.92 4.75
C SER A 97 -29.28 29.48 5.13
#